data_AF-A0AAF0R261-F1
#
_entry.id   AF-A0AAF0R261-F1
#
_cell.length_a   1.000
_cell.length_b   1.000
_cell.length_c   1.000
_cell.angle_alpha   90.00
_cell.angle_beta   90.00
_cell.angle_gamma   90.00
#
_symmetry.space_group_name_H-M   'P 1'
#
loop_
_entity.id
_entity.type
_entity.pdbx_description
1 polymer ?
#
loop_
_entity_poly.entity_id
_entity_poly.type
_entity_poly.pdbx_seq_one_letter_code
_entity_poly.pdbx_strand_id
1 'polypeptide(L)'
;MVTTRIERVATHLQHCGEPYSLRFLTPEESWELLEKKVFQGESCPPDLLEAGLQVAKHCKGLPLVIVLIAGIIMKMERRPSMWMEIANDLSSYVLGEQSMKVIQSCYDRLEDHLKPCLFYIALYPEDWMIQVSDLMMLWMAEEFVLNVDTQNMEEASRICLNDLLNRSLVMVSLRDYDGDVICCILHDVVREFCLKKLTEEKFMQLTVPYNPYQHLNSMESRLGIYIHDDLVKQLDHYEYQLDKIPMHQSNLETKCFGEYMS
;
A
#
# COMPACT_ATOMS: atom_id res chain seq x y z
N MET A 1 25.19 4.97 2.98
CA MET A 1 24.47 5.23 1.72
C MET A 1 23.24 6.07 2.06
N VAL A 2 22.96 7.12 1.30
CA VAL A 2 21.79 7.99 1.51
C VAL A 2 20.96 8.00 0.24
N THR A 3 19.64 7.83 0.36
CA THR A 3 18.68 7.98 -0.74
C THR A 3 17.83 9.22 -0.48
N THR A 4 17.51 9.99 -1.52
CA THR A 4 16.66 11.17 -1.40
C THR A 4 15.96 11.47 -2.71
N ARG A 5 14.75 12.02 -2.63
CA ARG A 5 14.01 12.57 -3.79
C ARG A 5 14.28 14.06 -4.00
N ILE A 6 15.01 14.70 -3.08
CA ILE A 6 15.25 16.14 -3.10
C ILE A 6 16.65 16.40 -3.65
N GLU A 7 16.72 16.89 -4.89
CA GLU A 7 17.99 17.19 -5.58
C GLU A 7 18.90 18.09 -4.75
N ARG A 8 18.33 19.11 -4.09
CA ARG A 8 19.08 20.01 -3.20
C ARG A 8 19.81 19.24 -2.10
N VAL A 9 19.20 18.23 -1.48
CA VAL A 9 19.85 17.43 -0.43
C VAL A 9 21.06 16.69 -1.01
N ALA A 10 20.92 16.12 -2.21
CA ALA A 10 22.02 15.45 -2.90
C ALA A 10 23.17 16.42 -3.23
N THR A 11 22.88 17.64 -3.68
CA THR A 11 23.91 18.66 -3.95
C THR A 11 24.69 19.05 -2.69
N HIS A 12 24.01 19.17 -1.53
CA HIS A 12 24.70 19.48 -0.27
C HIS A 12 25.64 18.36 0.17
N LEU A 13 25.33 17.11 -0.18
CA LEU A 13 26.15 15.94 0.13
C LEU A 13 27.22 15.62 -0.94
N GLN A 14 27.37 16.47 -1.96
CA GLN A 14 28.31 16.22 -3.07
C GLN A 14 29.77 16.09 -2.61
N HIS A 15 30.13 16.73 -1.48
CA HIS A 15 31.45 16.59 -0.86
C HIS A 15 31.71 15.20 -0.27
N CYS A 16 30.65 14.42 0.01
CA CYS A 16 30.73 13.04 0.51
C CYS A 16 30.73 12.00 -0.62
N GLY A 17 30.44 12.40 -1.86
CA GLY A 17 30.36 11.52 -3.04
C GLY A 17 29.50 12.11 -4.15
N GLU A 18 29.71 11.65 -5.38
CA GLU A 18 28.92 12.09 -6.52
C GLU A 18 27.47 11.56 -6.42
N PRO A 19 26.45 12.44 -6.52
CA PRO A 19 25.07 12.01 -6.57
C PRO A 19 24.79 11.07 -7.75
N TYR A 20 24.19 9.92 -7.47
CA TYR A 20 23.69 9.02 -8.50
C TYR A 20 22.20 9.26 -8.74
N SER A 21 21.86 9.85 -9.88
CA SER A 21 20.46 10.02 -10.28
C SER A 21 19.90 8.69 -10.79
N LEU A 22 18.91 8.14 -10.09
CA LEU A 22 18.20 6.95 -10.55
C LEU A 22 17.49 7.26 -11.88
N ARG A 23 17.73 6.42 -12.89
CA ARG A 23 17.02 6.48 -14.18
C ARG A 23 15.71 5.69 -14.11
N PHE A 24 14.81 5.98 -15.04
CA PHE A 24 13.67 5.11 -15.32
C PHE A 24 14.12 3.78 -15.91
N LEU A 25 13.30 2.74 -15.74
CA LEU A 25 13.51 1.46 -16.39
C LEU A 25 13.36 1.58 -17.91
N THR A 26 14.13 0.80 -18.67
CA THR A 26 13.92 0.71 -20.12
C THR A 26 12.62 -0.05 -20.41
N PRO A 27 12.09 0.00 -21.65
CA PRO A 27 10.92 -0.80 -22.02
C PRO A 27 11.13 -2.31 -21.76
N GLU A 28 12.34 -2.82 -21.99
CA GLU A 28 12.70 -4.22 -21.78
C GLU A 28 12.71 -4.57 -20.28
N GLU A 29 13.35 -3.75 -19.45
CA GLU A 29 13.35 -3.93 -17.99
C GLU A 29 11.94 -3.77 -17.38
N SER A 30 11.13 -2.88 -17.97
CA SER A 30 9.74 -2.68 -17.55
C SER A 30 8.90 -3.92 -17.86
N TRP A 31 9.11 -4.53 -19.03
CA TRP A 31 8.47 -5.79 -19.39
C TRP A 31 8.94 -6.93 -18.50
N GLU A 32 10.25 -7.07 -18.26
CA GLU A 32 10.82 -8.09 -17.39
C GLU A 32 10.22 -8.02 -15.98
N LEU A 33 10.10 -6.82 -15.42
CA LEU A 33 9.48 -6.62 -14.11
C LEU A 33 7.99 -6.98 -14.11
N LEU A 34 7.25 -6.56 -15.14
CA LEU A 34 5.83 -6.87 -15.29
C LEU A 34 5.60 -8.37 -15.41
N GLU A 35 6.33 -9.04 -16.31
CA GLU A 35 6.25 -10.46 -16.57
C GLU A 35 6.56 -11.26 -15.29
N LYS A 36 7.66 -10.93 -14.62
CA LYS A 36 8.04 -11.59 -13.37
C LYS A 36 6.97 -11.45 -12.29
N LYS A 37 6.34 -10.27 -12.19
CA LYS A 37 5.32 -10.01 -11.17
C LYS A 37 3.99 -10.71 -11.48
N VAL A 38 3.56 -10.72 -12.75
CA VAL A 38 2.29 -11.32 -13.17
C VAL A 38 2.34 -12.84 -13.21
N PHE A 39 3.43 -13.42 -13.72
CA PHE A 39 3.52 -14.87 -13.96
C PHE A 39 4.32 -15.63 -12.91
N GLN A 40 4.98 -14.95 -11.97
CA GLN A 40 5.63 -15.55 -10.79
C GLN A 40 6.59 -16.72 -11.10
N GLY A 41 7.25 -16.67 -12.26
CA GLY A 41 8.19 -17.71 -12.73
C GLY A 41 7.65 -18.59 -13.85
N GLU A 42 6.36 -18.49 -14.19
CA GLU A 42 5.80 -19.04 -15.42
C GLU A 42 6.13 -18.13 -16.62
N SER A 43 6.14 -18.71 -17.83
CA SER A 43 6.31 -17.94 -19.06
C SER A 43 5.00 -17.26 -19.50
N CYS A 44 5.10 -16.04 -20.03
CA CYS A 44 3.97 -15.36 -20.63
C CYS A 44 3.40 -16.16 -21.82
N PRO A 45 2.09 -16.44 -21.87
CA PRO A 45 1.43 -16.97 -23.05
C PRO A 45 1.66 -16.09 -24.29
N PRO A 46 1.95 -16.67 -25.47
CA PRO A 46 2.28 -15.89 -26.67
C PRO A 46 1.21 -14.89 -27.12
N ASP A 47 -0.06 -15.19 -26.86
CA ASP A 47 -1.21 -14.35 -27.18
C ASP A 47 -1.29 -13.08 -26.32
N LEU A 48 -0.73 -13.11 -25.10
CA LEU A 48 -0.70 -11.96 -24.20
C LEU A 48 0.55 -11.09 -24.36
N LEU A 49 1.58 -11.57 -25.06
CA LEU A 49 2.89 -10.91 -25.13
C LEU A 49 2.79 -9.49 -25.67
N GLU A 50 2.11 -9.28 -26.79
CA GLU A 50 2.00 -7.95 -27.41
C GLU A 50 1.26 -6.98 -26.48
N ALA A 51 0.14 -7.40 -25.90
CA ALA A 51 -0.61 -6.56 -24.97
C ALA A 51 0.21 -6.23 -23.72
N GLY A 52 0.96 -7.21 -23.20
CA GLY A 52 1.88 -7.04 -22.09
C GLY A 52 3.01 -6.04 -22.37
N LEU A 53 3.61 -6.09 -23.56
CA LEU A 53 4.62 -5.13 -23.99
C LEU A 53 4.05 -3.72 -24.09
N GLN A 54 2.82 -3.55 -24.60
CA GLN A 54 2.17 -2.23 -24.63
C GLN A 54 1.90 -1.70 -23.22
N VAL A 55 1.42 -2.54 -22.30
CA VAL A 55 1.24 -2.15 -20.89
C VAL A 55 2.57 -1.68 -20.29
N ALA A 56 3.62 -2.50 -20.38
CA ALA A 56 4.94 -2.18 -19.83
C ALA A 56 5.51 -0.87 -20.40
N LYS A 57 5.39 -0.67 -21.72
CA LYS A 57 5.78 0.57 -22.39
C LYS A 57 5.01 1.78 -21.85
N HIS A 58 3.70 1.64 -21.66
CA HIS A 58 2.85 2.73 -21.17
C HIS A 58 2.99 2.99 -19.66
N CYS A 59 3.64 2.11 -18.89
CA CYS A 59 4.08 2.39 -17.52
C CYS A 59 5.28 3.36 -17.43
N LYS A 60 5.90 3.74 -18.57
CA LYS A 60 6.95 4.77 -18.67
C LYS A 60 8.15 4.55 -17.76
N GLY A 61 8.48 3.29 -17.48
CA GLY A 61 9.64 2.91 -16.70
C GLY A 61 9.57 3.22 -15.21
N LEU A 62 8.38 3.49 -14.66
CA LEU A 62 8.15 3.68 -13.23
C LEU A 62 7.93 2.33 -12.51
N PRO A 63 8.85 1.86 -11.65
CA PRO A 63 8.72 0.55 -11.00
C PRO A 63 7.45 0.39 -10.18
N LEU A 64 7.06 1.42 -9.42
CA LEU A 64 5.82 1.41 -8.62
C LEU A 64 4.57 1.23 -9.50
N VAL A 65 4.49 1.96 -10.63
CA VAL A 65 3.37 1.85 -11.56
C VAL A 65 3.29 0.44 -12.15
N ILE A 66 4.44 -0.14 -12.51
CA ILE A 66 4.49 -1.49 -13.09
C ILE A 66 3.96 -2.52 -12.10
N VAL A 67 4.38 -2.50 -10.83
CA VAL A 67 3.92 -3.49 -9.84
C VAL A 67 2.46 -3.31 -9.44
N LEU A 68 1.93 -2.09 -9.42
CA LEU A 68 0.50 -1.81 -9.18
C LEU A 68 -0.36 -2.33 -10.35
N ILE A 69 0.07 -2.08 -11.59
CA ILE A 69 -0.60 -2.59 -12.78
C ILE A 69 -0.55 -4.12 -12.84
N ALA A 70 0.58 -4.72 -12.48
CA ALA A 70 0.67 -6.17 -12.34
C ALA A 70 -0.38 -6.71 -11.35
N GLY A 71 -0.55 -6.03 -10.22
CA GLY A 71 -1.57 -6.35 -9.22
C GLY A 71 -3.01 -6.28 -9.75
N ILE A 72 -3.31 -5.29 -10.61
CA ILE A 72 -4.61 -5.20 -11.32
C ILE A 72 -4.76 -6.39 -12.28
N ILE A 73 -3.75 -6.62 -13.12
CA ILE A 73 -3.77 -7.66 -14.16
C ILE A 73 -3.95 -9.06 -13.56
N MET A 74 -3.32 -9.35 -12.41
CA MET A 74 -3.44 -10.63 -11.72
C MET A 74 -4.88 -10.95 -11.27
N LYS A 75 -5.74 -9.94 -11.14
CA LYS A 75 -7.16 -10.11 -10.79
C LYS A 75 -8.09 -10.10 -12.00
N MET A 76 -7.54 -9.90 -13.20
CA MET A 76 -8.30 -9.85 -14.44
C MET A 76 -8.19 -11.16 -15.20
N GLU A 77 -9.16 -11.39 -16.07
CA GLU A 77 -9.09 -12.50 -17.01
C GLU A 77 -7.87 -12.33 -17.94
N ARG A 78 -7.20 -13.45 -18.22
CA ARG A 78 -6.07 -13.54 -19.15
C ARG A 78 -6.56 -13.39 -20.60
N ARG A 79 -6.99 -12.19 -20.97
CA ARG A 79 -7.44 -11.82 -22.32
C ARG A 79 -6.67 -10.60 -22.84
N PRO A 80 -6.12 -10.65 -24.07
CA PRO A 80 -5.36 -9.52 -24.64
C PRO A 80 -6.14 -8.21 -24.68
N SER A 81 -7.46 -8.25 -24.94
CA SER A 81 -8.30 -7.05 -24.99
C SER A 81 -8.34 -6.29 -23.66
N MET A 82 -8.43 -7.01 -22.53
CA MET A 82 -8.47 -6.40 -21.20
C MET A 82 -7.14 -5.71 -20.86
N TRP A 83 -6.02 -6.30 -21.28
CA TRP A 83 -4.70 -5.71 -21.08
C TRP A 83 -4.49 -4.49 -21.98
N MET A 84 -5.03 -4.51 -23.20
CA MET A 84 -5.01 -3.37 -24.10
C MET A 84 -5.86 -2.20 -23.59
N GLU A 85 -6.97 -2.45 -22.89
CA GLU A 85 -7.74 -1.40 -22.20
C GLU A 85 -6.86 -0.68 -21.16
N ILE A 86 -6.13 -1.44 -20.34
CA ILE A 86 -5.18 -0.87 -19.37
C ILE A 86 -4.07 -0.07 -20.07
N ALA A 87 -3.52 -0.60 -21.16
CA ALA A 87 -2.49 0.09 -21.93
C ALA A 87 -3.01 1.43 -22.48
N ASN A 88 -4.25 1.45 -22.97
CA ASN A 88 -4.90 2.67 -23.47
C ASN A 88 -5.13 3.68 -22.34
N ASP A 89 -5.61 3.25 -21.18
CA ASP A 89 -5.77 4.12 -20.00
C ASP A 89 -4.43 4.77 -19.62
N LEU A 90 -3.39 3.95 -19.48
CA LEU A 90 -2.03 4.39 -19.15
C LEU A 90 -1.45 5.35 -20.19
N SER A 91 -1.77 5.15 -21.48
CA SER A 91 -1.28 6.01 -22.56
C SER A 91 -1.73 7.46 -22.40
N SER A 92 -2.91 7.69 -21.80
CA SER A 92 -3.48 9.01 -21.57
C SER A 92 -2.87 9.75 -20.38
N TYR A 93 -2.17 9.05 -19.48
CA TYR A 93 -1.69 9.64 -18.23
C TYR A 93 -0.39 10.40 -18.43
N VAL A 94 -0.29 11.60 -17.86
CA VAL A 94 0.97 12.37 -17.81
C VAL A 94 1.88 11.77 -16.73
N LEU A 95 3.20 11.74 -16.95
CA LEU A 95 4.17 11.05 -16.08
C LEU A 95 4.05 11.46 -14.59
N GLY A 96 3.89 12.76 -14.32
CA GLY A 96 3.78 13.26 -12.93
C GLY A 96 2.49 12.88 -12.20
N GLU A 97 1.44 12.49 -12.92
CA GLU A 97 0.15 12.09 -12.32
C GLU A 97 -0.09 10.59 -12.40
N GLN A 98 0.76 9.87 -13.14
CA GLN A 98 0.53 8.48 -13.51
C GLN A 98 0.40 7.57 -12.27
N SER A 99 1.29 7.72 -11.29
CA SER A 99 1.23 6.94 -10.04
C SER A 99 -0.11 7.15 -9.33
N MET A 100 -0.57 8.38 -9.15
CA MET A 100 -1.83 8.69 -8.46
C MET A 100 -3.05 8.12 -9.20
N LYS A 101 -3.09 8.24 -10.55
CA LYS A 101 -4.18 7.70 -11.37
C LYS A 101 -4.23 6.17 -11.36
N VAL A 102 -3.07 5.52 -11.33
CA VAL A 102 -2.97 4.07 -11.22
C VAL A 102 -3.37 3.60 -9.83
N ILE A 103 -2.93 4.28 -8.77
CA ILE A 103 -3.35 3.97 -7.40
C ILE A 103 -4.87 4.16 -7.24
N GLN A 104 -5.44 5.23 -7.79
CA GLN A 104 -6.90 5.41 -7.85
C GLN A 104 -7.57 4.23 -8.55
N SER A 105 -7.04 3.79 -9.69
CA SER A 105 -7.58 2.63 -10.42
C SER A 105 -7.46 1.33 -9.63
N CYS A 106 -6.40 1.14 -8.85
CA CYS A 106 -6.27 0.01 -7.94
C CYS A 106 -7.33 0.08 -6.83
N TYR A 107 -7.52 1.25 -6.24
CA TYR A 107 -8.49 1.52 -5.18
C TYR A 107 -9.94 1.31 -5.63
N ASP A 108 -10.31 1.81 -6.80
CA ASP A 108 -11.66 1.68 -7.37
C ASP A 108 -12.03 0.22 -7.63
N ARG A 109 -11.02 -0.63 -7.85
CA ARG A 109 -11.16 -2.09 -8.07
C ARG A 109 -11.01 -2.92 -6.78
N LEU A 110 -10.85 -2.28 -5.63
CA LEU A 110 -10.91 -2.97 -4.34
C LEU A 110 -12.35 -3.27 -3.97
N GLU A 111 -12.55 -4.44 -3.37
CA GLU A 111 -13.79 -4.76 -2.69
C GLU A 111 -14.01 -3.80 -1.51
N ASP A 112 -15.26 -3.43 -1.26
CA ASP A 112 -15.58 -2.39 -0.27
C ASP A 112 -15.07 -2.73 1.14
N HIS A 113 -15.04 -4.01 1.51
CA HIS A 113 -14.53 -4.46 2.80
C HIS A 113 -13.00 -4.30 2.96
N LEU A 114 -12.25 -4.18 1.86
CA LEU A 114 -10.78 -3.99 1.89
C LEU A 114 -10.37 -2.53 2.02
N LYS A 115 -11.26 -1.59 1.67
CA LYS A 115 -10.96 -0.15 1.72
C LYS A 115 -10.67 0.32 3.16
N PRO A 116 -11.48 -0.05 4.18
CA PRO A 116 -11.14 0.24 5.58
C PRO A 116 -9.80 -0.34 6.01
N CYS A 117 -9.50 -1.59 5.63
CA CYS A 117 -8.23 -2.25 5.93
C CYS A 117 -7.04 -1.45 5.38
N LEU A 118 -7.10 -1.05 4.11
CA LEU A 118 -6.06 -0.24 3.47
C LEU A 118 -5.90 1.14 4.16
N PHE A 119 -7.02 1.80 4.46
CA PHE A 119 -7.00 3.09 5.13
C PHE A 119 -6.42 3.01 6.54
N TYR A 120 -6.71 1.93 7.28
CA TYR A 120 -6.14 1.71 8.60
C TYR A 120 -4.61 1.60 8.56
N ILE A 121 -4.07 0.87 7.56
CA ILE A 121 -2.61 0.80 7.33
C ILE A 121 -2.05 2.20 7.05
N ALA A 122 -2.76 3.04 6.29
CA ALA A 122 -2.28 4.38 5.94
C ALA A 122 -2.16 5.34 7.13
N LEU A 123 -2.80 5.04 8.26
CA LEU A 123 -2.67 5.82 9.49
C LEU A 123 -1.31 5.65 10.16
N TYR A 124 -0.62 4.53 9.92
CA TYR A 124 0.74 4.34 10.43
C TYR A 124 1.70 5.39 9.84
N PRO A 125 2.80 5.73 10.54
CA PRO A 125 3.82 6.62 10.00
C PRO A 125 4.41 6.13 8.68
N GLU A 126 5.01 7.04 7.93
CA GLU A 126 5.77 6.70 6.73
C GLU A 126 6.91 5.72 7.08
N ASP A 127 7.17 4.77 6.19
CA ASP A 127 8.16 3.71 6.34
C ASP A 127 8.03 2.81 7.59
N TRP A 128 6.86 2.82 8.26
CA TRP A 128 6.63 1.99 9.45
C TRP A 128 6.48 0.51 9.09
N MET A 129 7.26 -0.34 9.77
CA MET A 129 7.10 -1.80 9.69
C MET A 129 5.97 -2.23 10.63
N ILE A 130 4.85 -2.63 10.04
CA ILE A 130 3.64 -3.03 10.75
C ILE A 130 3.68 -4.54 10.99
N GLN A 131 3.55 -4.97 12.26
CA GLN A 131 3.42 -6.39 12.59
C GLN A 131 2.06 -6.92 12.11
N VAL A 132 2.10 -7.99 11.32
CA VAL A 132 0.90 -8.55 10.69
C VAL A 132 -0.08 -9.12 11.72
N SER A 133 0.43 -9.77 12.77
CA SER A 133 -0.42 -10.29 13.87
C SER A 133 -1.24 -9.20 14.53
N ASP A 134 -0.61 -8.07 14.84
CA ASP A 134 -1.26 -6.95 15.53
C ASP A 134 -2.26 -6.26 14.59
N LEU A 135 -1.87 -6.05 13.33
CA LEU A 135 -2.75 -5.47 12.31
C LEU A 135 -4.03 -6.30 12.12
N MET A 136 -3.90 -7.63 12.04
CA MET A 136 -5.05 -8.52 11.92
C MET A 136 -5.95 -8.45 13.16
N MET A 137 -5.38 -8.41 14.37
CA MET A 137 -6.15 -8.25 15.59
C MET A 137 -6.95 -6.95 15.61
N LEU A 138 -6.34 -5.85 15.15
CA LEU A 138 -6.99 -4.55 15.05
C LEU A 138 -8.14 -4.58 14.03
N TRP A 139 -7.92 -5.13 12.83
CA TRP A 139 -8.98 -5.23 11.83
C TRP A 139 -10.18 -6.08 12.29
N MET A 140 -9.93 -7.12 13.07
CA MET A 140 -11.01 -7.91 13.68
C MET A 140 -11.76 -7.11 14.75
N ALA A 141 -11.05 -6.35 15.59
CA ALA A 141 -11.65 -5.51 16.63
C ALA A 141 -12.49 -4.37 16.06
N GLU A 142 -12.07 -3.81 14.92
CA GLU A 142 -12.80 -2.76 14.20
C GLU A 142 -13.92 -3.30 13.28
N GLU A 143 -14.13 -4.62 13.25
CA GLU A 143 -15.13 -5.30 12.42
C GLU A 143 -14.99 -5.02 10.90
N PHE A 144 -13.78 -4.68 10.42
CA PHE A 144 -13.53 -4.48 8.98
C PHE A 144 -13.62 -5.78 8.18
N VAL A 145 -13.37 -6.91 8.86
CA VAL A 145 -13.29 -8.23 8.26
C VAL A 145 -14.66 -8.90 8.37
N LEU A 146 -15.33 -9.06 7.23
CA LEU A 146 -16.64 -9.69 7.16
C LEU A 146 -16.52 -11.22 7.22
N ASN A 147 -17.27 -11.85 8.12
CA ASN A 147 -17.33 -13.30 8.29
C ASN A 147 -18.28 -13.93 7.26
N VAL A 148 -17.99 -13.77 5.96
CA VAL A 148 -18.92 -14.21 4.91
C VAL A 148 -18.83 -15.72 4.68
N ASP A 149 -17.64 -16.34 4.83
CA ASP A 149 -17.44 -17.76 4.50
C ASP A 149 -16.45 -18.53 5.40
N THR A 150 -15.83 -17.88 6.39
CA THR A 150 -14.82 -18.52 7.25
C THR A 150 -15.21 -18.45 8.72
N GLN A 151 -15.44 -19.60 9.37
CA GLN A 151 -15.65 -19.66 10.82
C GLN A 151 -14.44 -19.16 11.64
N ASN A 152 -13.38 -18.69 10.99
CA ASN A 152 -12.14 -18.21 11.58
C ASN A 152 -11.82 -16.78 11.09
N MET A 153 -12.02 -15.80 11.98
CA MET A 153 -11.75 -14.38 11.71
C MET A 153 -10.27 -14.09 11.42
N GLU A 154 -9.36 -14.90 11.97
CA GLU A 154 -7.92 -14.77 11.70
C GLU A 154 -7.65 -15.09 10.22
N GLU A 155 -8.22 -16.17 9.71
CA GLU A 155 -8.05 -16.54 8.30
C GLU A 155 -8.73 -15.53 7.37
N ALA A 156 -9.91 -15.03 7.74
CA ALA A 156 -10.57 -13.93 7.00
C ALA A 156 -9.67 -12.68 6.91
N SER A 157 -9.01 -12.31 8.01
CA SER A 157 -8.10 -11.17 8.08
C SER A 157 -6.85 -11.40 7.22
N ARG A 158 -6.34 -12.64 7.21
CA ARG A 158 -5.20 -13.05 6.38
C ARG A 158 -5.55 -12.99 4.89
N ILE A 159 -6.75 -13.40 4.51
CA ILE A 159 -7.26 -13.27 3.13
C ILE A 159 -7.31 -11.79 2.73
N CYS A 160 -7.82 -10.91 3.60
CA CYS A 160 -7.84 -9.47 3.34
C CYS A 160 -6.44 -8.90 3.11
N LEU A 161 -5.48 -9.22 3.99
CA LEU A 161 -4.09 -8.80 3.84
C LEU A 161 -3.48 -9.32 2.54
N ASN A 162 -3.66 -10.61 2.25
CA ASN A 162 -3.15 -11.24 1.04
C ASN A 162 -3.72 -10.60 -0.22
N ASP A 163 -4.97 -10.15 -0.22
CA ASP A 163 -5.52 -9.44 -1.37
C ASP A 163 -4.82 -8.09 -1.61
N LEU A 164 -4.59 -7.32 -0.54
CA LEU A 164 -3.84 -6.06 -0.62
C LEU A 164 -2.39 -6.26 -1.07
N LEU A 165 -1.73 -7.32 -0.60
CA LEU A 165 -0.36 -7.71 -1.00
C LEU A 165 -0.30 -8.15 -2.47
N ASN A 166 -1.27 -8.96 -2.91
CA ASN A 166 -1.35 -9.44 -4.29
C ASN A 166 -1.60 -8.31 -5.28
N ARG A 167 -2.34 -7.28 -4.87
CA ARG A 167 -2.53 -6.04 -5.64
C ARG A 167 -1.34 -5.09 -5.58
N SER A 168 -0.30 -5.43 -4.83
CA SER A 168 0.89 -4.60 -4.59
C SER A 168 0.60 -3.22 -4.00
N LEU A 169 -0.57 -3.06 -3.34
CA LEU A 169 -0.89 -1.85 -2.59
C LEU A 169 -0.15 -1.82 -1.26
N VAL A 170 0.05 -2.99 -0.66
CA VAL A 170 0.84 -3.20 0.55
C VAL A 170 2.07 -4.02 0.18
N MET A 171 3.22 -3.72 0.78
CA MET A 171 4.48 -4.42 0.54
C MET A 171 4.85 -5.30 1.73
N VAL A 172 5.49 -6.44 1.44
CA VAL A 172 6.10 -7.28 2.48
C VAL A 172 7.45 -6.69 2.85
N SER A 173 7.68 -6.49 4.15
CA SER A 173 8.95 -6.02 4.69
C SER A 173 9.78 -7.16 5.27
N LEU A 174 9.14 -8.09 5.98
CA LEU A 174 9.81 -9.23 6.63
C LEU A 174 8.99 -10.51 6.48
N ARG A 175 9.69 -11.61 6.21
CA ARG A 175 9.15 -12.97 6.30
C ARG A 175 9.93 -13.78 7.32
N ASP A 176 9.30 -14.78 7.92
CA ASP A 176 9.98 -15.76 8.77
C ASP A 176 10.65 -16.87 7.94
N TYR A 177 11.13 -17.90 8.64
CA TYR A 177 11.80 -19.05 8.05
C TYR A 177 10.84 -20.00 7.31
N ASP A 178 9.56 -19.99 7.66
CA ASP A 178 8.50 -20.76 6.99
C ASP A 178 7.96 -20.02 5.75
N GLY A 179 8.32 -18.74 5.61
CA GLY A 179 7.94 -17.89 4.49
C GLY A 179 6.71 -17.04 4.76
N ASP A 180 6.17 -17.07 5.97
CA ASP A 180 5.01 -16.28 6.37
C ASP A 180 5.36 -14.81 6.54
N VAL A 181 4.39 -13.93 6.24
CA VAL A 181 4.59 -12.48 6.32
C VAL A 181 4.50 -12.04 7.79
N ILE A 182 5.62 -11.57 8.33
CA ILE A 182 5.71 -11.08 9.71
C ILE A 182 5.46 -9.58 9.77
N CYS A 183 6.06 -8.83 8.84
CA CYS A 183 5.88 -7.38 8.75
C CYS A 183 5.49 -6.94 7.35
N CYS A 184 4.58 -5.99 7.28
CA CYS A 184 4.21 -5.28 6.06
C CYS A 184 4.44 -3.77 6.19
N ILE A 185 4.45 -3.08 5.06
CA ILE A 185 4.69 -1.64 4.95
C ILE A 185 3.86 -1.07 3.81
N LEU A 186 3.37 0.16 3.97
CA LEU A 186 2.68 0.88 2.91
C LEU A 186 3.65 1.80 2.18
N HIS A 187 3.67 1.74 0.85
CA HIS A 187 4.48 2.67 0.06
C HIS A 187 4.00 4.11 0.30
N ASP A 188 4.92 5.04 0.51
CA ASP A 188 4.62 6.44 0.84
C ASP A 188 3.65 7.13 -0.13
N VAL A 189 3.79 6.94 -1.44
CA VAL A 189 2.85 7.47 -2.45
C VAL A 189 1.44 6.86 -2.33
N VAL A 190 1.32 5.58 -1.95
CA VAL A 190 0.03 4.94 -1.69
C VAL A 190 -0.58 5.47 -0.38
N ARG A 191 0.26 5.70 0.63
CA ARG A 191 -0.14 6.35 1.88
C ARG A 191 -0.67 7.76 1.63
N GLU A 192 0.04 8.58 0.88
CA GLU A 192 -0.37 9.94 0.50
C GLU A 192 -1.75 9.92 -0.19
N PHE A 193 -1.94 9.01 -1.14
CA PHE A 193 -3.24 8.79 -1.78
C PHE A 193 -4.34 8.47 -0.76
N CYS A 194 -4.09 7.51 0.15
CA CYS A 194 -5.07 7.08 1.15
C CYS A 194 -5.45 8.21 2.11
N LEU A 195 -4.48 8.99 2.59
CA LEU A 195 -4.72 10.12 3.50
C LEU A 195 -5.56 11.22 2.83
N LYS A 196 -5.28 11.50 1.55
CA LYS A 196 -6.09 12.43 0.76
C LYS A 196 -7.52 11.90 0.61
N LYS A 197 -7.68 10.62 0.29
CA LYS A 197 -8.99 9.97 0.14
C LYS A 197 -9.80 9.95 1.43
N LEU A 198 -9.18 9.63 2.56
CA LEU A 198 -9.80 9.69 3.88
C LEU A 198 -10.41 11.07 4.18
N THR A 199 -9.72 12.13 3.76
CA THR A 199 -10.17 13.52 3.93
C THR A 199 -11.34 13.84 2.99
N GLU A 200 -11.27 13.42 1.73
CA GLU A 200 -12.32 13.64 0.71
C GLU A 200 -13.63 12.93 1.05
N GLU A 201 -13.52 11.66 1.45
CA GLU A 201 -14.67 10.75 1.67
C GLU A 201 -15.23 10.86 3.10
N LYS A 202 -14.64 11.69 3.97
CA LYS A 202 -15.04 11.88 5.38
C LYS A 202 -15.13 10.56 6.17
N PHE A 203 -14.31 9.58 5.82
CA PHE A 203 -14.21 8.31 6.55
C PHE A 203 -13.79 8.52 8.01
N MET A 204 -13.10 9.63 8.31
CA MET A 204 -12.80 10.04 9.68
C MET A 204 -13.97 10.82 10.30
N GLN A 205 -14.95 10.14 10.87
CA GLN A 205 -15.58 10.70 12.07
C GLN A 205 -14.80 10.22 13.28
N LEU A 206 -14.07 11.14 13.92
CA LEU A 206 -13.53 10.96 15.26
C LEU A 206 -14.70 10.59 16.20
N THR A 207 -14.75 9.35 16.65
CA THR A 207 -15.52 9.04 17.85
C THR A 207 -14.68 9.51 19.03
N VAL A 208 -15.03 10.69 19.56
CA VAL A 208 -14.54 11.19 20.86
C VAL A 208 -14.75 10.06 21.90
N PRO A 209 -13.83 9.83 22.85
CA PRO A 209 -13.94 8.77 23.85
C PRO A 209 -15.35 8.69 24.43
N TYR A 210 -15.87 7.46 24.45
CA TYR A 210 -17.21 7.09 24.92
C TYR A 210 -17.69 7.98 26.07
N ASN A 211 -18.66 8.86 25.78
CA ASN A 211 -19.40 9.61 26.78
C ASN A 211 -20.75 8.90 27.00
N PRO A 212 -20.98 8.24 28.16
CA PRO A 212 -22.20 7.45 28.42
C PRO A 212 -23.50 8.26 28.45
N TYR A 213 -23.47 9.57 28.18
CA TYR A 213 -24.63 10.46 28.23
C TYR A 213 -25.02 11.11 26.89
N GLN A 214 -24.38 10.78 25.77
CA GLN A 214 -24.75 11.34 24.47
C GLN A 214 -25.65 10.39 23.68
N HIS A 215 -26.88 10.82 23.42
CA HIS A 215 -27.81 10.14 22.52
C HIS A 215 -27.38 10.34 21.05
N LEU A 216 -27.02 9.25 20.37
CA LEU A 216 -26.76 9.23 18.93
C LEU A 216 -28.07 9.41 18.15
N ASN A 217 -28.28 10.61 17.60
CA ASN A 217 -29.25 10.84 16.52
C ASN A 217 -28.48 11.07 15.21
N SER A 218 -28.18 10.00 14.48
CA SER A 218 -27.90 10.08 13.04
C SER A 218 -28.00 8.69 12.41
N MET A 219 -28.92 8.53 11.47
CA MET A 219 -29.21 7.30 10.76
C MET A 219 -28.37 7.21 9.46
N GLU A 220 -27.05 7.27 9.60
CA GLU A 220 -26.09 6.93 8.54
C GLU A 220 -24.95 6.16 9.21
N SER A 221 -24.81 4.86 8.90
CA SER A 221 -23.68 4.06 9.39
C SER A 221 -22.39 4.59 8.77
N ARG A 222 -21.71 5.48 9.48
CA ARG A 222 -20.37 5.98 9.16
C ARG A 222 -19.38 5.15 9.99
N LEU A 223 -18.50 4.43 9.32
CA LEU A 223 -17.44 3.63 9.96
C LEU A 223 -16.52 4.58 10.75
N GLY A 224 -16.62 4.57 12.08
CA GLY A 224 -15.66 5.26 12.94
C GLY A 224 -14.43 4.36 13.09
N ILE A 225 -13.27 4.84 12.66
CA ILE A 225 -12.01 4.12 12.90
C ILE A 225 -11.55 4.47 14.31
N TYR A 226 -11.44 3.49 15.22
CA TYR A 226 -10.76 3.74 16.49
C TYR A 226 -9.28 3.80 16.23
N ILE A 227 -8.77 5.01 16.41
CA ILE A 227 -7.36 5.30 16.31
C ILE A 227 -6.76 4.83 17.64
N HIS A 228 -5.77 3.95 17.59
CA HIS A 228 -5.06 3.48 18.79
C HIS A 228 -4.51 4.67 19.58
N ASP A 229 -4.48 4.61 20.92
CA ASP A 229 -4.13 5.75 21.79
C ASP A 229 -2.83 6.46 21.40
N ASP A 230 -1.86 5.72 20.86
CA ASP A 230 -0.58 6.27 20.40
C ASP A 230 -0.72 7.10 19.11
N LEU A 231 -1.54 6.63 18.17
CA LEU A 231 -1.90 7.36 16.95
C LEU A 231 -2.83 8.56 17.25
N VAL A 232 -3.73 8.45 18.25
CA VAL A 232 -4.56 9.58 18.71
C VAL A 232 -3.69 10.68 19.30
N LYS A 233 -2.73 10.33 20.17
CA LYS A 233 -1.79 11.30 20.73
C LYS A 233 -0.97 12.00 19.65
N GLN A 234 -0.57 11.27 18.62
CA GLN A 234 0.13 11.86 17.47
C GLN A 234 -0.80 12.80 16.69
N LEU A 235 -2.01 12.38 16.35
CA LEU A 235 -2.96 13.22 15.61
C LEU A 235 -3.38 14.48 16.39
N ASP A 236 -3.64 14.34 17.70
CA ASP A 236 -3.98 15.46 18.59
C ASP A 236 -2.81 16.45 18.72
N HIS A 237 -1.57 15.95 18.80
CA HIS A 237 -0.37 16.79 18.86
C HIS A 237 -0.16 17.62 17.58
N TYR A 238 -0.58 17.11 16.42
CA TYR A 238 -0.46 17.80 15.13
C TYR A 238 -1.75 18.46 14.66
N GLU A 239 -2.74 18.65 15.54
CA GLU A 239 -4.05 19.24 15.19
C GLU A 239 -4.69 18.58 13.95
N TYR A 240 -4.56 17.25 13.84
CA TYR A 240 -5.06 16.47 12.70
C TYR A 240 -4.44 16.84 11.34
N GLN A 241 -3.31 17.56 11.34
CA GLN A 241 -2.51 17.83 10.14
C GLN A 241 -1.62 16.62 9.87
N LEU A 242 -2.16 15.69 9.08
CA LEU A 242 -1.57 14.39 8.75
C LEU A 242 -0.18 14.50 8.08
N ASP A 243 0.10 15.61 7.43
CA ASP A 243 1.38 15.98 6.82
C ASP A 243 2.45 16.41 7.84
N LYS A 244 2.06 16.68 9.10
CA LYS A 244 2.94 17.18 10.15
C LYS A 244 3.36 16.14 11.18
N ILE A 245 2.79 14.93 11.15
CA ILE A 245 3.21 13.84 12.04
C ILE A 245 4.66 13.47 11.71
N PRO A 246 5.64 13.76 12.60
CA PRO A 246 7.04 13.61 12.29
C PRO A 246 7.43 12.14 12.35
N MET A 247 8.35 11.81 11.47
CA MET A 247 9.21 10.63 11.53
C MET A 247 10.04 10.69 12.81
N HIS A 248 9.53 10.21 13.94
CA HIS A 248 10.35 9.93 15.09
C HIS A 248 10.62 8.43 15.17
N GLN A 249 11.88 8.07 14.91
CA GLN A 249 12.49 6.84 15.41
C GLN A 249 12.30 6.80 16.92
N SER A 250 11.26 6.13 17.39
CA SER A 250 11.15 5.75 18.79
C SER A 250 11.91 4.44 18.96
N ASN A 251 12.95 4.49 19.76
CA ASN A 251 13.77 3.37 20.21
C ASN A 251 12.92 2.12 20.56
N LEU A 252 12.77 1.22 19.58
CA LEU A 252 12.49 -0.19 19.78
C LEU A 252 13.72 -0.98 19.29
N GLU A 253 14.92 -0.53 19.65
CA GLU A 253 16.04 -1.46 19.79
C GLU A 253 15.75 -2.32 21.02
N THR A 254 15.17 -3.50 20.80
CA THR A 254 15.75 -4.81 21.15
C THR A 254 14.63 -5.83 21.36
N LYS A 255 14.24 -6.52 20.28
CA LYS A 255 14.18 -8.00 20.23
C LYS A 255 13.94 -8.49 18.80
N CYS A 256 14.81 -8.06 17.91
CA CYS A 256 15.02 -8.72 16.63
C CYS A 256 16.52 -9.04 16.50
N PHE A 257 17.02 -9.91 17.40
CA PHE A 257 18.26 -10.64 17.17
C PHE A 257 18.05 -12.07 17.68
N GLY A 258 18.25 -13.02 16.78
CA GLY A 258 18.37 -14.43 17.14
C GLY A 258 19.67 -14.66 17.92
N GLU A 259 19.60 -15.52 18.94
CA GLU A 259 20.77 -16.20 19.46
C GLU A 259 20.73 -17.66 19.00
N TYR A 260 21.74 -17.99 18.19
CA TYR A 260 22.14 -19.35 17.87
C TYR A 260 22.82 -19.99 19.09
N MET A 261 22.55 -21.29 19.24
CA MET A 261 23.35 -22.32 19.92
C MET A 261 23.46 -22.32 21.45
N SER A 262 22.84 -23.33 22.06
CA SER A 262 23.53 -24.37 22.82
C SER A 262 22.87 -25.72 22.58
#